data_AF-A0A4Z0PTC2-F1
#
_entry.id   AF-A0A4Z0PTC2-F1
#
_cell.length_a   1.000
_cell.length_b   1.000
_cell.length_c   1.000
_cell.angle_alpha   90.00
_cell.angle_beta   90.00
_cell.angle_gamma   90.00
#
_symmetry.space_group_name_H-M   'P 1'
#
loop_
_entity.id
_entity.type
_entity.pdbx_description
1 polymer ?
#
loop_
_entity_poly.entity_id
_entity_poly.type
_entity_poly.pdbx_seq_one_letter_code
_entity_poly.pdbx_strand_id
1 'polypeptide(L)'
;MHPPIPDNSIPPGACNAPLPPRPVQTNLDGSVPPGACNTPLPGPMQQDLPQRRSVRLPGYDYGQAGWYFVTIVAKDRCPLFGQIGEDATVGYSAIGEQVCRAWCELTAAYPRLHADAWILMPNHLHCILGFLPTPAGELVKTLGQVVGALKATTTRLTRPLRGSTDSLWQRSYYEHVIRNAHELAVYREYIQNNPARWLVRKHAGEATAAAG
;
A
#
# COMPACT_ATOMS: atom_id res chain seq x y z
N MET A 1 -1.77 13.48 -20.27
CA MET A 1 -3.01 12.69 -20.43
C MET A 1 -3.37 12.13 -19.06
N HIS A 2 -4.56 12.44 -18.54
CA HIS A 2 -5.02 11.89 -17.24
C HIS A 2 -5.17 10.36 -17.31
N PRO A 3 -5.08 9.62 -16.17
CA PRO A 3 -5.44 8.21 -16.21
C PRO A 3 -6.91 8.14 -16.60
N PRO A 4 -7.35 7.10 -17.33
CA PRO A 4 -8.78 6.93 -17.53
C PRO A 4 -9.45 6.90 -16.16
N ILE A 5 -10.47 7.75 -15.97
CA ILE A 5 -11.31 7.70 -14.77
C ILE A 5 -11.81 6.24 -14.67
N PRO A 6 -11.80 5.62 -13.47
CA PRO A 6 -12.39 4.29 -13.35
C PRO A 6 -13.83 4.39 -13.91
N ASP A 7 -14.22 3.44 -14.76
CA ASP A 7 -15.57 3.41 -15.33
C ASP A 7 -16.41 2.38 -14.57
N ASN A 8 -17.72 2.57 -14.56
CA ASN A 8 -18.72 1.67 -14.00
C ASN A 8 -18.73 0.28 -14.65
N SER A 9 -18.00 0.09 -15.76
CA SER A 9 -17.77 -1.22 -16.37
C SER A 9 -16.86 -2.14 -15.55
N ILE A 10 -16.13 -1.61 -14.56
CA ILE A 10 -15.46 -2.43 -13.54
C ILE A 10 -16.48 -2.75 -12.44
N PRO A 11 -16.82 -4.02 -12.19
CA PRO A 11 -17.90 -4.37 -11.27
C PRO A 11 -17.65 -3.77 -9.88
N PRO A 12 -18.60 -3.01 -9.31
CA PRO A 12 -18.45 -2.46 -7.97
C PRO A 12 -18.35 -3.60 -6.96
N GLY A 13 -17.29 -3.54 -6.15
CA GLY A 13 -17.23 -4.27 -4.89
C GLY A 13 -16.63 -5.67 -4.90
N ALA A 14 -16.00 -6.12 -5.98
CA ALA A 14 -15.04 -7.20 -5.86
C ALA A 14 -13.72 -6.62 -5.31
N CYS A 15 -13.38 -6.93 -4.06
CA CYS A 15 -12.00 -6.78 -3.61
C CYS A 15 -11.13 -7.58 -4.59
N ASN A 16 -10.34 -6.91 -5.43
CA ASN A 16 -9.34 -7.63 -6.20
C ASN A 16 -8.50 -8.43 -5.20
N ALA A 17 -8.23 -9.71 -5.49
CA ALA A 17 -7.28 -10.45 -4.68
C ALA A 17 -5.96 -9.65 -4.61
N PRO A 18 -5.20 -9.73 -3.50
CA PRO A 18 -3.89 -9.10 -3.48
C PRO A 18 -3.10 -9.62 -4.69
N LEU A 19 -2.46 -8.71 -5.42
CA LEU A 19 -1.77 -9.12 -6.64
C LEU A 19 -0.71 -10.17 -6.28
N PRO A 20 -0.66 -11.31 -6.99
CA PRO A 20 0.34 -12.32 -6.68
C PRO A 20 1.73 -11.70 -6.88
N PRO A 21 2.70 -12.02 -6.01
CA PRO A 21 4.08 -11.60 -6.20
C PRO A 21 4.59 -12.14 -7.53
N ARG A 22 5.40 -11.35 -8.23
CA ARG A 22 6.19 -11.92 -9.34
C ARG A 22 7.26 -12.84 -8.76
N PRO A 23 7.49 -14.02 -9.37
CA PRO A 23 8.62 -14.86 -8.99
C PRO A 23 9.92 -14.07 -9.15
N VAL A 24 10.84 -14.27 -8.20
CA VAL A 24 12.16 -13.62 -8.22
C VAL A 24 12.87 -13.98 -9.52
N GLN A 25 13.10 -13.00 -10.39
CA GLN A 25 14.02 -13.17 -11.52
C GLN A 25 15.44 -13.09 -10.97
N THR A 26 16.13 -14.22 -10.91
CA THR A 26 17.55 -14.27 -10.56
C THR A 26 18.36 -13.73 -11.74
N ASN A 27 18.80 -12.48 -11.66
CA ASN A 27 19.86 -11.98 -12.54
C ASN A 27 21.21 -12.47 -12.00
N LEU A 28 22.04 -13.03 -12.88
CA LEU A 28 23.28 -13.77 -12.61
C LEU A 28 24.52 -12.91 -12.27
N ASP A 29 24.42 -11.59 -12.08
CA ASP A 29 25.61 -10.71 -12.08
C ASP A 29 26.04 -10.09 -10.73
N GLY A 30 25.42 -10.47 -9.61
CA GLY A 30 26.07 -10.51 -8.30
C GLY A 30 26.79 -9.26 -7.79
N SER A 31 26.40 -8.03 -8.16
CA SER A 31 27.04 -6.81 -7.65
C SER A 31 26.07 -5.94 -6.82
N VAL A 32 26.30 -5.91 -5.51
CA VAL A 32 25.60 -5.04 -4.54
C VAL A 32 26.54 -3.88 -4.20
N PRO A 33 26.18 -2.61 -4.46
CA PRO A 33 27.00 -1.48 -4.02
C PRO A 33 26.90 -1.28 -2.50
N PRO A 34 28.00 -0.91 -1.83
CA PRO A 34 28.06 -0.86 -0.37
C PRO A 34 27.53 0.46 0.20
N GLY A 35 26.96 0.37 1.41
CA GLY A 35 26.98 1.45 2.39
C GLY A 35 25.79 2.41 2.42
N ALA A 36 24.92 2.27 3.43
CA ALA A 36 24.94 3.12 4.62
C ALA A 36 23.60 3.07 5.38
N CYS A 37 23.73 2.69 6.64
CA CYS A 37 22.79 2.75 7.72
C CYS A 37 22.12 4.15 7.83
N ASN A 38 20.80 4.20 8.06
CA ASN A 38 20.00 5.38 8.48
C ASN A 38 19.43 6.39 7.46
N THR A 39 19.24 6.05 6.19
CA THR A 39 18.50 6.91 5.23
C THR A 39 17.04 6.44 5.00
N PRO A 40 16.05 7.34 4.80
CA PRO A 40 14.70 6.93 4.38
C PRO A 40 14.80 6.10 3.09
N LEU A 41 14.05 5.00 3.05
CA LEU A 41 13.97 4.01 1.96
C LEU A 41 14.36 4.59 0.58
N PRO A 42 15.41 4.07 -0.09
CA PRO A 42 15.55 4.31 -1.52
C PRO A 42 14.39 3.63 -2.22
N GLY A 43 13.54 4.44 -2.84
CA GLY A 43 12.54 4.03 -3.81
C GLY A 43 13.19 3.37 -5.03
N PRO A 44 12.43 3.05 -6.09
CA PRO A 44 13.06 2.75 -7.38
C PRO A 44 13.97 3.94 -7.75
N MET A 45 15.04 3.67 -8.52
CA MET A 45 16.07 4.64 -8.92
C MET A 45 15.58 6.09 -8.93
N GLN A 46 16.30 6.94 -8.20
CA GLN A 46 15.94 8.30 -7.84
C GLN A 46 15.99 9.31 -9.00
N GLN A 47 15.70 8.89 -10.23
CA GLN A 47 15.80 9.77 -11.40
C GLN A 47 14.48 10.12 -12.08
N ASP A 48 13.32 9.52 -11.75
CA ASP A 48 12.04 9.97 -12.34
C ASP A 48 10.77 9.76 -11.48
N LEU A 49 10.87 9.76 -10.14
CA LEU A 49 9.69 9.92 -9.29
C LEU A 49 9.84 11.16 -8.39
N PRO A 50 8.90 12.12 -8.43
CA PRO A 50 9.05 13.39 -7.76
C PRO A 50 9.22 13.23 -6.24
N GLN A 51 10.27 13.87 -5.72
CA GLN A 51 10.65 13.92 -4.31
C GLN A 51 9.46 14.22 -3.39
N ARG A 52 9.49 13.58 -2.21
CA ARG A 52 8.55 13.76 -1.10
C ARG A 52 8.41 15.24 -0.72
N ARG A 53 7.37 15.88 -1.25
CA ARG A 53 6.72 17.06 -0.67
C ARG A 53 5.37 16.61 -0.15
N SER A 54 4.93 17.16 0.98
CA SER A 54 3.51 17.11 1.34
C SER A 54 2.74 17.85 0.24
N VAL A 55 2.18 17.11 -0.72
CA VAL A 55 1.31 17.63 -1.78
C VAL A 55 -0.12 17.68 -1.26
N ARG A 56 -0.36 18.33 -0.11
CA ARG A 56 -1.68 18.94 0.07
C ARG A 56 -1.70 20.13 -0.86
N LEU A 57 -2.06 19.87 -2.12
CA LEU A 57 -2.25 20.92 -3.12
C LEU A 57 -3.32 21.87 -2.55
N PRO A 58 -2.99 23.15 -2.29
CA PRO A 58 -3.99 24.10 -1.83
C PRO A 58 -5.10 24.18 -2.89
N GLY A 59 -6.33 23.84 -2.51
CA GLY A 59 -7.50 23.87 -3.41
C GLY A 59 -7.80 22.59 -4.17
N TYR A 60 -7.07 21.48 -3.96
CA TYR A 60 -7.44 20.18 -4.54
C TYR A 60 -8.50 19.50 -3.67
N ASP A 61 -9.67 19.22 -4.25
CA ASP A 61 -10.75 18.53 -3.57
C ASP A 61 -10.50 17.02 -3.61
N TYR A 62 -10.09 16.46 -2.47
CA TYR A 62 -9.83 15.02 -2.28
C TYR A 62 -11.12 14.17 -2.25
N GLY A 63 -12.29 14.79 -2.49
CA GLY A 63 -13.54 14.14 -2.88
C GLY A 63 -13.72 14.02 -4.40
N GLN A 64 -12.81 14.54 -5.23
CA GLN A 64 -12.89 14.39 -6.68
C GLN A 64 -12.52 12.99 -7.15
N ALA A 65 -13.20 12.57 -8.21
CA ALA A 65 -12.88 11.37 -8.95
C ALA A 65 -11.40 11.35 -9.35
N GLY A 66 -10.76 10.20 -9.22
CA GLY A 66 -9.33 10.08 -9.51
C GLY A 66 -8.68 8.90 -8.81
N TRP A 67 -7.40 8.73 -9.12
CA TRP A 67 -6.60 7.60 -8.67
C TRP A 67 -5.57 8.05 -7.63
N TYR A 68 -5.41 7.27 -6.56
CA TYR A 68 -4.54 7.57 -5.44
C TYR A 68 -3.73 6.34 -5.08
N PHE A 69 -2.40 6.47 -5.05
CA PHE A 69 -1.54 5.49 -4.40
C PHE A 69 -1.40 5.84 -2.91
N VAL A 70 -1.54 4.84 -2.04
CA VAL A 70 -1.63 5.02 -0.60
C VAL A 70 -0.71 4.02 0.10
N THR A 71 -0.03 4.48 1.15
CA THR A 71 0.72 3.59 2.06
C THR A 71 0.30 3.81 3.50
N ILE A 72 -0.13 2.75 4.16
CA ILE A 72 -0.60 2.76 5.55
C ILE A 72 0.33 1.89 6.38
N VAL A 73 1.04 2.48 7.33
CA VAL A 73 2.13 1.82 8.07
C VAL A 73 1.68 1.44 9.48
N ALA A 74 2.02 0.23 9.92
CA ALA A 74 1.80 -0.24 11.28
C ALA A 74 2.50 0.68 12.29
N LYS A 75 1.93 0.82 13.49
CA LYS A 75 2.55 1.59 14.57
C LYS A 75 3.98 1.08 14.79
N ASP A 76 4.92 2.02 14.90
CA ASP A 76 6.36 1.77 15.08
C ASP A 76 7.01 0.84 14.02
N ARG A 77 6.36 0.68 12.87
CA ARG A 77 6.78 -0.24 11.78
C ARG A 77 6.88 -1.71 12.23
N CYS A 78 6.14 -2.09 13.27
CA CYS A 78 6.13 -3.46 13.77
C CYS A 78 5.62 -4.45 12.70
N PRO A 79 6.32 -5.58 12.45
CA PRO A 79 5.94 -6.57 11.45
C PRO A 79 4.81 -7.50 11.94
N LEU A 80 3.64 -6.92 12.23
CA LEU A 80 2.52 -7.64 12.85
C LEU A 80 1.66 -8.44 11.86
N PHE A 81 1.74 -8.14 10.56
CA PHE A 81 0.81 -8.66 9.57
C PHE A 81 1.24 -9.99 8.95
N GLY A 82 2.49 -10.41 9.18
CA GLY A 82 3.02 -11.64 8.60
C GLY A 82 4.49 -11.55 8.26
N GLN A 83 4.92 -12.41 7.36
CA GLN A 83 6.29 -12.50 6.87
C GLN A 83 6.32 -12.71 5.36
N ILE A 84 7.45 -12.37 4.74
CA ILE A 84 7.71 -12.69 3.33
C ILE A 84 8.60 -13.93 3.29
N GLY A 85 8.15 -14.97 2.60
CA GLY A 85 8.94 -16.18 2.33
C GLY A 85 10.01 -15.93 1.27
N GLU A 86 11.01 -16.81 1.19
CA GLU A 86 12.15 -16.71 0.24
C GLU A 86 11.71 -16.68 -1.23
N ASP A 87 10.55 -17.25 -1.55
CA ASP A 87 9.89 -17.23 -2.86
C ASP A 87 9.11 -15.94 -3.14
N ALA A 88 9.28 -14.91 -2.29
CA ALA A 88 8.55 -13.66 -2.30
C ALA A 88 7.04 -13.79 -2.04
N THR A 89 6.57 -14.93 -1.50
CA THR A 89 5.17 -15.08 -1.07
C THR A 89 4.91 -14.43 0.28
N VAL A 90 3.68 -13.94 0.47
CA VAL A 90 3.27 -13.32 1.73
C VAL A 90 2.57 -14.38 2.59
N GLY A 91 3.17 -14.73 3.73
CA GLY A 91 2.54 -15.54 4.77
C GLY A 91 1.92 -14.62 5.83
N TYR A 92 0.58 -14.55 5.89
CA TYR A 92 -0.12 -13.71 6.84
C TYR A 92 -0.16 -14.30 8.26
N SER A 93 -0.06 -13.41 9.26
CA SER A 93 -0.42 -13.76 10.64
C SER A 93 -1.94 -13.71 10.82
N ALA A 94 -2.46 -14.18 11.96
CA ALA A 94 -3.87 -14.00 12.31
C ALA A 94 -4.31 -12.52 12.30
N ILE A 95 -3.40 -11.59 12.65
CA ILE A 95 -3.66 -10.13 12.55
C ILE A 95 -3.73 -9.71 11.07
N GLY A 96 -2.80 -10.19 10.24
CA GLY A 96 -2.77 -9.91 8.81
C GLY A 96 -4.04 -10.39 8.10
N GLU A 97 -4.51 -11.60 8.41
CA GLU A 97 -5.76 -12.15 7.88
C GLU A 97 -6.97 -11.27 8.20
N GLN A 98 -7.07 -10.77 9.44
CA GLN A 98 -8.13 -9.83 9.83
C GLN A 98 -8.04 -8.51 9.07
N VAL A 99 -6.83 -8.02 8.80
CA VAL A 99 -6.61 -6.81 8.00
C VAL A 99 -7.03 -7.04 6.54
N CYS A 100 -6.64 -8.17 5.92
CA CYS A 100 -7.05 -8.53 4.56
C CYS A 100 -8.57 -8.65 4.44
N ARG A 101 -9.22 -9.34 5.39
CA ARG A 101 -10.69 -9.45 5.42
C ARG A 101 -11.34 -8.07 5.52
N ALA A 102 -10.94 -7.25 6.49
CA ALA A 102 -11.51 -5.93 6.69
C ALA A 102 -11.27 -4.99 5.49
N TRP A 103 -10.12 -5.10 4.83
CA TRP A 103 -9.84 -4.37 3.58
C TRP A 103 -10.86 -4.76 2.51
N CYS A 104 -11.03 -6.05 2.26
CA CYS A 104 -11.95 -6.52 1.24
C CYS A 104 -13.41 -6.13 1.54
N GLU A 105 -13.88 -6.33 2.78
CA GLU A 105 -15.21 -5.91 3.21
C GLU A 105 -15.43 -4.40 3.04
N LEU A 106 -14.46 -3.58 3.44
CA LEU A 106 -14.54 -2.13 3.32
C LEU A 106 -14.62 -1.69 1.85
N THR A 107 -13.76 -2.25 0.98
CA THR A 107 -13.76 -1.90 -0.45
C THR A 107 -15.00 -2.40 -1.18
N ALA A 108 -15.57 -3.54 -0.74
CA ALA A 108 -16.82 -4.06 -1.26
C ALA A 108 -18.03 -3.21 -0.88
N ALA A 109 -18.01 -2.63 0.32
CA ALA A 109 -19.11 -1.83 0.86
C ALA A 109 -19.27 -0.44 0.21
N TYR A 110 -18.31 0.00 -0.61
CA TYR A 110 -18.35 1.30 -1.27
C TYR A 110 -18.39 1.13 -2.80
N PRO A 111 -19.58 1.13 -3.42
CA PRO A 111 -19.73 0.93 -4.87
C PRO A 111 -18.97 1.93 -5.74
N ARG A 112 -18.56 3.06 -5.16
CA ARG A 112 -17.90 4.17 -5.86
C ARG A 112 -16.42 4.31 -5.53
N LEU A 113 -15.89 3.32 -4.80
CA LEU A 113 -14.48 3.11 -4.52
C LEU A 113 -14.02 1.88 -5.30
N HIS A 114 -12.99 2.05 -6.12
CA HIS A 114 -12.34 0.98 -6.83
C HIS A 114 -10.99 0.67 -6.18
N ALA A 115 -10.81 -0.54 -5.67
CA ALA A 115 -9.53 -1.03 -5.18
C ALA A 115 -8.79 -1.77 -6.30
N ASP A 116 -7.83 -1.11 -6.93
CA ASP A 116 -7.19 -1.62 -8.14
C ASP A 116 -6.09 -2.64 -7.83
N ALA A 117 -5.00 -2.17 -7.22
CA ALA A 117 -3.87 -3.00 -6.82
C ALA A 117 -3.58 -2.78 -5.34
N TRP A 118 -3.32 -3.84 -4.59
CA TRP A 118 -2.92 -3.71 -3.19
C TRP A 118 -2.10 -4.91 -2.73
N ILE A 119 -1.30 -4.70 -1.70
CA ILE A 119 -0.55 -5.74 -1.01
C ILE A 119 -0.35 -5.38 0.47
N LEU A 120 -0.65 -6.33 1.35
CA LEU A 120 -0.34 -6.22 2.77
C LEU A 120 1.04 -6.83 3.02
N MET A 121 2.01 -5.98 3.31
CA MET A 121 3.36 -6.35 3.71
C MET A 121 3.42 -6.55 5.22
N PRO A 122 4.50 -7.16 5.77
CA PRO A 122 4.60 -7.46 7.21
C PRO A 122 4.27 -6.28 8.15
N ASN A 123 4.61 -5.04 7.77
CA ASN A 123 4.37 -3.85 8.60
C ASN A 123 3.63 -2.71 7.89
N HIS A 124 3.12 -2.89 6.68
CA HIS A 124 2.41 -1.83 5.96
C HIS A 124 1.49 -2.37 4.88
N LEU A 125 0.48 -1.60 4.50
CA LEU A 125 -0.37 -1.84 3.35
C LEU A 125 -0.02 -0.82 2.26
N HIS A 126 0.25 -1.30 1.05
CA HIS A 126 0.27 -0.49 -0.16
C HIS A 126 -1.01 -0.73 -0.95
N CYS A 127 -1.66 0.32 -1.45
CA CYS A 127 -2.85 0.18 -2.27
C CYS A 127 -3.03 1.34 -3.27
N ILE A 128 -3.75 1.05 -4.35
CA ILE A 128 -4.26 2.02 -5.31
C ILE A 128 -5.77 2.07 -5.18
N LEU A 129 -6.29 3.25 -4.89
CA LEU A 129 -7.72 3.54 -4.77
C LEU A 129 -8.16 4.49 -5.89
N GLY A 130 -9.20 4.11 -6.62
CA GLY A 130 -9.89 4.92 -7.60
C GLY A 130 -11.23 5.41 -7.04
N PHE A 131 -11.52 6.69 -7.15
CA PHE A 131 -12.82 7.26 -6.80
C PHE A 131 -13.58 7.58 -8.09
N LEU A 132 -14.83 7.12 -8.20
CA LEU A 132 -15.70 7.41 -9.33
C LEU A 132 -16.29 8.82 -9.22
N PRO A 133 -16.64 9.49 -10.34
CA PRO A 133 -17.39 10.75 -10.34
C PRO A 133 -18.71 10.62 -9.61
N THR A 134 -19.01 11.62 -8.77
CA THR A 134 -20.23 11.67 -7.97
C THR A 134 -21.30 12.50 -8.66
N PRO A 135 -22.53 11.97 -8.84
CA PRO A 135 -23.69 12.81 -9.10
C PRO A 135 -23.83 13.89 -8.02
N ALA A 136 -24.27 15.08 -8.43
CA ALA A 136 -24.49 16.18 -7.48
C ALA A 136 -25.48 15.76 -6.39
N GLY A 137 -25.11 15.96 -5.12
CA GLY A 137 -25.97 15.68 -3.96
C GLY A 137 -25.76 14.34 -3.26
N GLU A 138 -24.91 13.45 -3.77
CA GLU A 138 -24.54 12.22 -3.05
C GLU A 138 -23.36 12.44 -2.09
N LEU A 139 -23.39 11.76 -0.94
CA LEU A 139 -22.29 11.75 0.03
C LEU A 139 -21.05 11.07 -0.55
N VAL A 140 -19.99 11.84 -0.77
CA VAL A 140 -18.68 11.31 -1.18
C VAL A 140 -17.86 10.94 0.05
N LYS A 141 -17.36 9.71 0.09
CA LYS A 141 -16.31 9.36 1.05
C LYS A 141 -14.98 9.89 0.55
N THR A 142 -14.31 10.72 1.35
CA THR A 142 -12.94 11.16 1.03
C THR A 142 -11.95 10.03 1.26
N LEU A 143 -10.78 10.11 0.63
CA LEU A 143 -9.67 9.19 0.90
C LEU A 143 -9.38 9.04 2.40
N GLY A 144 -9.35 10.16 3.13
CA GLY A 144 -9.14 10.15 4.57
C GLY A 144 -10.23 9.43 5.37
N GLN A 145 -11.49 9.50 4.94
CA GLN A 145 -12.59 8.76 5.58
C GLN A 145 -12.46 7.24 5.33
N VAL A 146 -12.10 6.82 4.13
CA VAL A 146 -11.85 5.41 3.79
C VAL A 146 -10.67 4.87 4.61
N VAL A 147 -9.53 5.56 4.60
CA VAL A 147 -8.35 5.16 5.38
C VAL A 147 -8.64 5.16 6.89
N GLY A 148 -9.37 6.16 7.38
CA GLY A 148 -9.79 6.24 8.78
C GLY A 148 -10.67 5.06 9.19
N ALA A 149 -11.66 4.71 8.36
CA ALA A 149 -12.53 3.55 8.58
C ALA A 149 -11.73 2.25 8.61
N LEU A 150 -10.79 2.04 7.68
CA LEU A 150 -9.90 0.88 7.68
C LEU A 150 -9.10 0.79 8.99
N LYS A 151 -8.42 1.89 9.36
CA LYS A 151 -7.56 1.92 10.56
C LYS A 151 -8.35 1.64 11.83
N ALA A 152 -9.52 2.25 11.98
CA ALA A 152 -10.38 2.07 13.14
C ALA A 152 -10.92 0.64 13.24
N THR A 153 -11.46 0.11 12.14
CA THR A 153 -12.03 -1.24 12.09
C THR A 153 -10.98 -2.30 12.37
N THR A 154 -9.83 -2.24 11.69
CA THR A 154 -8.74 -3.22 11.87
C THR A 154 -8.11 -3.13 13.27
N THR A 155 -7.95 -1.92 13.82
CA THR A 155 -7.51 -1.77 15.23
C THR A 155 -8.50 -2.46 16.16
N ARG A 156 -9.80 -2.25 15.99
CA ARG A 156 -10.84 -2.87 16.83
C ARG A 156 -10.84 -4.39 16.71
N LEU A 157 -10.81 -4.93 15.48
CA LEU A 157 -10.87 -6.37 15.22
C LEU A 157 -9.64 -7.12 15.75
N THR A 158 -8.47 -6.49 15.74
CA THR A 158 -7.20 -7.13 16.11
C THR A 158 -6.82 -6.92 17.58
N ARG A 159 -7.57 -6.10 18.35
CA ARG A 159 -7.35 -5.89 19.80
C ARG A 159 -7.23 -7.19 20.59
N PRO A 160 -8.15 -8.17 20.45
CA PRO A 160 -8.04 -9.43 21.20
C PRO A 160 -6.78 -10.23 20.84
N LEU A 161 -6.38 -10.20 19.56
CA LEU A 161 -5.18 -10.91 19.07
C LEU A 161 -3.88 -10.25 19.54
N ARG A 162 -3.91 -8.94 19.79
CA ARG A 162 -2.74 -8.15 20.20
C ARG A 162 -2.59 -8.01 21.71
N GLY A 163 -3.64 -8.27 22.48
CA GLY A 163 -3.67 -7.98 23.92
C GLY A 163 -3.45 -6.49 24.24
N SER A 164 -3.71 -5.59 23.29
CA SER A 164 -3.41 -4.16 23.42
C SER A 164 -4.53 -3.32 22.82
N THR A 165 -4.88 -2.23 23.52
CA THR A 165 -5.86 -1.23 23.08
C THR A 165 -5.27 -0.15 22.19
N ASP A 166 -3.94 -0.11 22.06
CA ASP A 166 -3.20 0.84 21.23
C ASP A 166 -3.62 0.77 19.77
N SER A 167 -3.43 1.90 19.07
CA SER A 167 -3.55 1.95 17.62
C SER A 167 -2.70 0.88 16.94
N LEU A 168 -3.30 0.18 15.96
CA LEU A 168 -2.57 -0.74 15.08
C LEU A 168 -1.65 -0.01 14.10
N TRP A 169 -2.04 1.21 13.73
CA TRP A 169 -1.40 1.98 12.66
C TRP A 169 -0.76 3.27 13.17
N GLN A 170 0.17 3.83 12.40
CA GLN A 170 0.64 5.19 12.60
C GLN A 170 -0.48 6.20 12.40
N ARG A 171 -0.35 7.39 13.01
CA ARG A 171 -1.36 8.46 12.92
C ARG A 171 -1.59 8.90 11.47
N SER A 172 -0.52 9.20 10.73
CA SER A 172 -0.57 9.61 9.33
C SER A 172 -0.51 8.41 8.38
N TYR A 173 -0.67 8.69 7.09
CA TYR A 173 -0.43 7.77 5.99
C TYR A 173 0.19 8.55 4.83
N TYR A 174 0.81 7.86 3.89
CA TYR A 174 1.30 8.47 2.65
C TYR A 174 0.23 8.34 1.57
N GLU A 175 0.08 9.39 0.76
CA GLU A 175 -0.81 9.42 -0.38
C GLU A 175 -0.11 10.12 -1.55
N HIS A 176 -0.45 9.71 -2.77
CA HIS A 176 0.02 10.31 -4.00
C HIS A 176 -1.08 10.26 -5.06
N VAL A 177 -1.39 11.39 -5.67
CA VAL A 177 -2.38 11.49 -6.76
C VAL A 177 -1.73 10.96 -8.04
N ILE A 178 -2.31 9.92 -8.63
CA ILE A 178 -1.88 9.33 -9.89
C ILE A 178 -2.48 10.14 -11.04
N ARG A 179 -1.64 10.75 -11.87
CA ARG A 179 -2.00 11.77 -12.85
C ARG A 179 -2.06 11.25 -14.27
N ASN A 180 -1.62 10.03 -14.56
CA ASN A 180 -1.72 9.44 -15.89
C ASN A 180 -1.68 7.90 -15.85
N ALA A 181 -2.02 7.27 -16.98
CA ALA A 181 -2.06 5.81 -17.10
C ALA A 181 -0.68 5.14 -16.94
N HIS A 182 0.39 5.82 -17.36
CA HIS A 182 1.76 5.32 -17.19
C HIS A 182 2.13 5.26 -15.70
N GLU A 183 1.84 6.32 -14.95
CA GLU A 183 2.06 6.37 -13.51
C GLU A 183 1.22 5.33 -12.76
N LEU A 184 -0.01 5.08 -13.20
CA LEU A 184 -0.84 3.99 -12.68
C LEU A 184 -0.15 2.63 -12.88
N ALA A 185 0.39 2.36 -14.07
CA ALA A 185 1.12 1.14 -14.38
C ALA A 185 2.39 1.00 -13.51
N VAL A 186 3.15 2.07 -13.32
CA VAL A 186 4.34 2.10 -12.44
C VAL A 186 3.99 1.73 -11.00
N TYR A 187 2.89 2.26 -10.45
CA TYR A 187 2.48 1.92 -9.09
C TYR A 187 1.95 0.49 -8.95
N ARG A 188 1.24 -0.03 -9.97
CA ARG A 188 0.83 -1.44 -10.02
C ARG A 188 2.05 -2.36 -10.00
N GLU A 189 3.04 -2.07 -10.84
CA GLU A 189 4.31 -2.82 -10.86
C GLU A 189 5.07 -2.71 -9.54
N TYR A 190 5.14 -1.51 -8.96
CA TYR A 190 5.75 -1.32 -7.64
C TYR A 190 5.11 -2.20 -6.57
N ILE A 191 3.77 -2.28 -6.54
CA ILE A 191 3.02 -3.12 -5.61
C ILE A 191 3.35 -4.60 -5.82
N GLN A 192 3.33 -5.08 -7.07
CA GLN A 192 3.64 -6.47 -7.42
C GLN A 192 5.06 -6.89 -7.03
N ASN A 193 6.03 -5.99 -7.20
CA ASN A 193 7.44 -6.28 -6.95
C ASN A 193 7.86 -6.02 -5.48
N ASN A 194 6.95 -5.52 -4.63
CA ASN A 194 7.29 -5.15 -3.26
C ASN A 194 7.82 -6.32 -2.41
N PRO A 195 7.24 -7.53 -2.47
CA PRO A 195 7.74 -8.69 -1.71
C PRO A 195 9.17 -9.07 -2.06
N ALA A 196 9.52 -9.14 -3.34
CA ALA A 196 10.89 -9.41 -3.76
C ALA A 196 11.86 -8.32 -3.27
N ARG A 197 11.46 -7.05 -3.37
CA ARG A 197 12.25 -5.91 -2.86
C ARG A 197 12.41 -5.94 -1.34
N TRP A 198 11.44 -6.49 -0.61
CA TRP A 198 11.52 -6.67 0.83
C TRP A 198 12.63 -7.66 1.22
N LEU A 199 12.72 -8.81 0.54
CA LEU A 199 13.76 -9.81 0.77
C LEU A 199 15.16 -9.26 0.52
N VAL A 200 15.37 -8.60 -0.62
CA VAL A 200 16.66 -7.98 -0.95
C VAL A 200 17.14 -7.03 0.16
N ARG A 201 16.23 -6.24 0.73
CA ARG A 201 16.56 -5.32 1.83
C ARG A 201 16.84 -6.05 3.13
N LYS A 202 16.09 -7.12 3.44
CA LYS A 202 16.29 -7.92 4.64
C LYS A 202 17.68 -8.56 4.64
N HIS A 203 18.07 -9.20 3.54
CA HIS A 203 19.39 -9.82 3.41
C HIS A 203 20.52 -8.79 3.44
N ALA A 204 20.35 -7.62 2.80
CA ALA A 204 21.33 -6.54 2.89
C ALA A 204 21.52 -6.02 4.34
N GLY A 205 20.43 -5.95 5.11
CA GLY A 205 20.47 -5.57 6.53
C GLY A 205 21.16 -6.61 7.41
N GLU A 206 20.88 -7.90 7.20
CA GLU A 206 21.51 -9.02 7.92
C GLU A 206 23.02 -9.10 7.63
N ALA A 207 23.42 -8.94 6.36
CA ALA A 207 24.83 -8.92 5.97
C ALA A 207 25.60 -7.74 6.62
N THR A 208 24.94 -6.59 6.77
CA THR A 208 25.54 -5.42 7.45
C THR A 208 25.67 -5.65 8.96
N ALA A 209 24.69 -6.33 9.59
CA ALA A 209 24.69 -6.61 11.02
C ALA A 209 25.66 -7.73 11.43
N ALA A 210 25.94 -8.70 10.53
CA ALA A 210 26.91 -9.77 10.77
C ALA A 210 28.38 -9.33 10.60
N ALA A 211 28.61 -8.15 10.01
CA ALA A 211 29.94 -7.63 9.69
C ALA A 211 30.46 -6.57 10.69
N GLY A 212 29.72 -6.27 11.76
CA GLY A 212 30.10 -5.32 12.82
C GLY A 212 30.10 -5.97 14.20
#